data_AF-A0A832LWB6-F1
#
_entry.id   AF-A0A832LWB6-F1
#
_cell.length_a   1.000
_cell.length_b   1.000
_cell.length_c   1.000
_cell.angle_alpha   90.00
_cell.angle_beta   90.00
_cell.angle_gamma   90.00
#
_symmetry.space_group_name_H-M   'P 1'
#
loop_
_entity.id
_entity.type
_entity.pdbx_description
1 polymer ?
#
loop_
_entity_poly.entity_id
_entity_poly.type
_entity_poly.pdbx_seq_one_letter_code
_entity_poly.pdbx_strand_id
1 'polypeptide(L)' 'MKVIFDPDIPEDIKEDLLKTIEEEQIKEPCKICGADTIYIALIDNVLDVKCYECGYSYMEIELSEE' A
#
# COMPACT_ATOMS: atom_id res chain seq x y z
N MET A 1 -10.12 -0.83 -7.89
CA MET A 1 -8.89 -1.21 -7.19
C MET A 1 -9.19 -1.99 -5.92
N LYS A 2 -8.55 -3.15 -5.74
CA LYS A 2 -8.59 -3.96 -4.51
C LYS A 2 -7.31 -3.71 -3.70
N VAL A 3 -7.43 -3.45 -2.40
CA VAL A 3 -6.28 -3.28 -1.50
C VAL A 3 -6.18 -4.51 -0.59
N ILE A 4 -4.98 -5.06 -0.47
CA ILE A 4 -4.63 -6.17 0.41
C ILE A 4 -3.56 -5.66 1.38
N PHE A 5 -3.72 -5.98 2.66
CA PHE A 5 -2.76 -5.62 3.69
C PHE A 5 -1.96 -6.85 4.07
N ASP A 6 -0.69 -6.63 4.39
CA ASP A 6 0.12 -7.63 5.06
C ASP A 6 -0.55 -8.05 6.39
N PRO A 7 -0.56 -9.36 6.72
CA PRO A 7 -1.13 -9.85 7.97
C PRO A 7 -0.49 -9.21 9.22
N ASP A 8 0.76 -8.76 9.13
CA ASP A 8 1.47 -8.12 10.24
C ASP A 8 1.06 -6.64 10.46
N ILE A 9 0.30 -6.03 9.53
CA ILE A 9 -0.20 -4.65 9.69
C ILE A 9 -1.30 -4.59 10.74
N PRO A 10 -1.14 -3.80 11.83
CA PRO A 10 -2.15 -3.65 12.86
C PRO A 10 -3.43 -3.00 12.30
N GLU A 11 -4.59 -3.42 12.79
CA GLU A 11 -5.88 -2.93 12.27
C GLU A 11 -6.09 -1.43 12.48
N ASP A 12 -5.52 -0.87 13.55
CA ASP A 12 -5.65 0.53 13.94
C ASP A 12 -5.11 1.50 12.86
N ILE A 13 -4.06 1.10 12.13
CA ILE A 13 -3.45 1.93 11.08
C ILE A 13 -4.02 1.66 9.68
N LYS A 14 -4.79 0.58 9.49
CA LYS A 14 -5.36 0.23 8.17
C LYS A 14 -6.27 1.32 7.64
N GLU A 15 -7.06 1.93 8.52
CA GLU A 15 -7.99 2.98 8.12
C GLU A 15 -7.26 4.25 7.67
N ASP A 16 -6.15 4.58 8.33
CA ASP A 16 -5.29 5.71 7.96
C ASP A 16 -4.61 5.48 6.61
N LEU A 17 -4.09 4.26 6.39
CA LEU A 17 -3.47 3.87 5.11
C LEU A 17 -4.44 3.92 3.93
N LEU A 18 -5.69 3.52 4.14
CA LEU A 18 -6.72 3.64 3.11
C LEU A 18 -6.97 5.10 2.72
N LYS A 19 -6.95 6.03 3.69
CA LYS A 19 -7.07 7.46 3.42
C LYS A 19 -5.87 7.96 2.64
N THR A 20 -4.65 7.62 3.04
CA THR A 20 -3.43 8.00 2.31
C THR A 20 -3.45 7.52 0.86
N ILE A 21 -3.84 6.26 0.61
CA ILE A 21 -3.96 5.71 -0.76
C ILE A 21 -5.01 6.48 -1.58
N GLU A 22 -6.12 6.86 -0.95
CA GLU A 22 -7.16 7.65 -1.59
C GLU A 22 -6.71 9.08 -1.91
N GLU A 23 -5.99 9.73 -1.00
CA GLU A 23 -5.44 11.09 -1.16
C GLU A 23 -4.36 11.14 -2.26
N GLU A 24 -3.47 10.14 -2.30
CA GLU A 24 -2.42 10.01 -3.32
C GLU A 24 -2.96 9.61 -4.70
N GLN A 25 -4.29 9.52 -4.85
CA GLN A 25 -4.99 9.19 -6.09
C GLN A 25 -4.51 7.88 -6.74
N ILE A 26 -4.08 6.90 -5.93
CA ILE A 26 -3.77 5.56 -6.40
C ILE A 26 -5.11 4.83 -6.61
N LYS A 27 -5.84 5.23 -7.66
CA LYS A 27 -7.14 4.68 -8.06
C LYS A 27 -7.11 4.08 -9.47
N GLU A 28 -5.98 4.24 -10.16
CA GLU A 28 -5.75 3.68 -11.49
C GLU A 28 -5.13 2.28 -11.39
N PRO A 29 -5.44 1.38 -12.34
CA PRO A 29 -4.71 0.13 -12.49
C PRO A 29 -3.22 0.38 -12.64
N CYS A 30 -2.41 -0.60 -12.25
CA CYS A 30 -0.96 -0.54 -12.34
C CYS A 30 -0.51 -0.12 -13.75
N LYS A 31 0.25 0.97 -13.83
CA LYS A 31 0.76 1.50 -15.10
C LYS A 31 1.79 0.58 -15.76
N ILE A 32 2.33 -0.39 -14.99
CA ILE A 32 3.33 -1.35 -15.47
C ILE A 32 2.68 -2.61 -16.04
N CYS A 33 1.78 -3.25 -15.29
CA CYS A 33 1.19 -4.54 -15.68
C CYS A 33 -0.32 -4.51 -15.93
N GLY A 34 -1.00 -3.40 -15.64
CA GLY A 34 -2.45 -3.26 -15.78
C GLY A 34 -3.29 -3.87 -14.66
N ALA A 35 -2.66 -4.41 -13.60
CA ALA A 35 -3.37 -5.03 -12.49
C ALA A 35 -4.10 -3.99 -11.62
N ASP A 36 -5.32 -4.32 -11.17
CA ASP A 36 -6.16 -3.46 -10.32
C ASP A 36 -6.03 -3.82 -8.82
N THR A 37 -4.97 -4.53 -8.43
CA THR A 37 -4.76 -4.97 -7.03
C THR A 37 -3.45 -4.41 -6.47
N ILE A 38 -3.57 -3.81 -5.29
CA ILE A 38 -2.46 -3.26 -4.51
C ILE A 38 -2.27 -4.06 -3.24
N TYR A 39 -1.01 -4.20 -2.86
CA TYR A 39 -0.56 -4.83 -1.64
C TYR A 39 0.23 -3.82 -0.81
N ILE A 40 -0.14 -3.66 0.45
CA ILE A 40 0.66 -2.90 1.41
C ILE A 40 1.49 -3.88 2.20
N ALA A 41 2.80 -3.87 1.99
CA ALA A 41 3.76 -4.67 2.74
C ALA A 41 4.26 -3.86 3.94
N LEU A 42 4.30 -4.48 5.12
CA LEU A 42 5.05 -3.96 6.25
C LEU A 42 6.42 -4.60 6.26
N ILE A 43 7.46 -3.80 6.03
CA ILE A 43 8.85 -4.26 6.01
C ILE A 43 9.57 -3.52 7.11
N ASP A 44 9.86 -4.25 8.20
CA ASP A 44 10.36 -3.70 9.46
C ASP A 44 9.42 -2.59 9.99
N ASN A 45 9.70 -1.34 9.66
CA ASN A 45 8.93 -0.17 10.09
C ASN A 45 8.56 0.75 8.91
N VAL A 46 8.57 0.19 7.70
CA VAL A 46 8.22 0.89 6.47
C VAL A 46 7.05 0.20 5.81
N LEU A 47 6.03 0.97 5.45
CA LEU A 47 4.89 0.51 4.68
C LEU A 47 5.14 0.78 3.20
N ASP A 48 5.33 -0.28 2.44
CA ASP A 48 5.54 -0.24 1.00
C ASP A 48 4.21 -0.57 0.29
N VAL A 49 3.63 0.43 -0.36
CA VAL A 49 2.43 0.29 -1.19
C VAL A 49 2.87 -0.11 -2.58
N LYS A 50 2.64 -1.36 -2.96
CA LYS A 50 3.09 -1.91 -4.24
C LYS A 50 2.00 -2.68 -4.98
N CYS A 51 2.22 -2.90 -6.27
CA CYS A 51 1.36 -3.75 -7.07
C CYS A 51 1.51 -5.20 -6.60
N TYR A 52 0.39 -5.85 -6.29
CA TYR A 52 0.39 -7.23 -5.84
C TYR A 52 0.96 -8.20 -6.90
N GLU A 53 0.73 -7.92 -8.19
CA GLU A 53 1.09 -8.83 -9.28
C GLU A 53 2.54 -8.67 -9.76
N CYS A 54 3.00 -7.43 -9.98
CA CYS A 54 4.32 -7.17 -10.56
C CYS A 54 5.36 -6.61 -9.58
N GLY A 55 4.94 -6.26 -8.36
CA GLY A 55 5.81 -5.71 -7.33
C GLY A 55 6.23 -4.25 -7.55
N TYR A 56 5.64 -3.53 -8.51
CA TYR A 56 5.90 -2.11 -8.70
C TYR A 56 5.52 -1.32 -7.45
N SER A 57 6.50 -0.67 -6.82
CA SER A 57 6.27 0.21 -5.66
C SER A 57 5.73 1.56 -6.12
N TYR A 58 4.62 1.97 -5.52
CA TYR A 58 3.98 3.26 -5.75
C TYR A 58 4.46 4.29 -4.74
N MET A 59 4.55 3.92 -3.47
CA MET A 59 5.00 4.77 -2.38
C MET A 59 5.53 3.93 -1.21
N GLU A 60 6.41 4.55 -0.43
CA GLU A 60 6.94 4.01 0.81
C GLU A 60 6.65 5.02 1.92
N ILE A 61 6.15 4.54 3.06
CA ILE A 61 5.78 5.36 4.22
C ILE A 61 6.58 4.85 5.41
N GLU A 62 7.50 5.65 5.91
CA GLU A 62 8.24 5.32 7.14
C GLU A 62 7.33 5.58 8.36
N LEU A 63 7.05 4.53 9.13
CA LEU A 63 6.36 4.65 10.41
C LEU A 63 7.37 5.20 11.41
N SER A 64 7.47 6.52 11.56
CA SER A 64 8.37 7.09 12.57
C SER A 64 7.90 6.68 13.98
N GLU A 65 8.77 6.00 14.74
CA GLU A 65 8.60 5.85 16.18
C GLU A 65 8.87 7.22 16.81
N GLU A 66 7.80 7.90 17.28
CA GLU A 66 7.92 9.13 18.07
C GLU A 66 8.47 8.84 19.48
#